data_AF-A0A846CTP6-F1
#
_entry.id   AF-A0A846CTP6-F1
#
_cell.length_a   1.000
_cell.length_b   1.000
_cell.length_c   1.000
_cell.angle_alpha   90.00
_cell.angle_beta   90.00
_cell.angle_gamma   90.00
#
_symmetry.space_group_name_H-M   'P 1'
#
loop_
_entity.id
_entity.type
_entity.pdbx_description
1 polymer ?
#
loop_
_entity_poly.entity_id
_entity_poly.type
_entity_poly.pdbx_seq_one_letter_code
_entity_poly.pdbx_strand_id
1 'polypeptide(L)'
;MVLIEAESDRVTRVNYETTSANNIDTVASGGRAVQISSFNDPVEENPGVLRFQWTADDGPAGKYDISIAYFDEEDGESPLTFSVNDNVVGTYVYNLNLPGITAEPRNYVPLSGGNPRGPRPLSAEDNPNAIFQGVDLAPGDEIEISVLADSINNDANFELGRLDAIEITPAEDIIPSLDLFWRNPVTGQLGVWTLNDEGTSVETAAFIKDQSGKEVLVPDDSPFDARGVVDLGDGNRSPLWRNTETGGVAIWKMEGSEFQEAITTQAPAG
;
A
#
# COMPACT_ATOMS: atom_id res chain seq x y z
N MET A 1 1.15 5.03 3.06
CA MET A 1 0.63 3.67 3.34
C MET A 1 -0.53 3.84 4.30
N VAL A 2 -1.69 3.27 3.95
CA VAL A 2 -2.91 3.32 4.74
C VAL A 2 -3.42 1.90 4.94
N LEU A 3 -3.73 1.53 6.18
CA LEU A 3 -4.30 0.23 6.53
C LEU A 3 -5.74 0.42 7.00
N ILE A 4 -6.67 -0.31 6.38
CA ILE A 4 -8.10 -0.32 6.69
C ILE A 4 -8.50 -1.72 7.13
N GLU A 5 -8.79 -1.88 8.42
CA GLU A 5 -9.37 -3.13 8.94
C GLU A 5 -10.81 -3.28 8.43
N ALA A 6 -11.16 -4.43 7.86
CA ALA A 6 -12.48 -4.68 7.28
C ALA A 6 -13.60 -4.59 8.33
N GLU A 7 -13.29 -4.90 9.59
CA GLU A 7 -14.17 -4.82 10.74
C GLU A 7 -14.18 -3.45 11.44
N SER A 8 -13.36 -2.48 11.00
CA SER A 8 -13.31 -1.15 11.62
C SER A 8 -14.63 -0.38 11.52
N ASP A 9 -14.85 0.57 12.43
CA ASP A 9 -16.04 1.43 12.41
C ASP A 9 -16.10 2.38 11.20
N ARG A 10 -14.97 2.57 10.51
CA ARG A 10 -14.87 3.37 9.30
C ARG A 10 -15.46 2.67 8.07
N VAL A 11 -15.54 1.34 8.10
CA VAL A 11 -16.04 0.53 7.00
C VAL A 11 -17.51 0.23 7.20
N THR A 12 -18.35 0.68 6.27
CA THR A 12 -19.74 0.23 6.19
C THR A 12 -19.77 -1.18 5.61
N ARG A 13 -20.41 -2.09 6.33
CA ARG A 13 -20.55 -3.51 5.98
C ARG A 13 -21.99 -3.82 5.63
N VAL A 14 -22.22 -4.37 4.45
CA VAL A 14 -23.51 -4.94 4.02
C VAL A 14 -23.31 -6.44 3.81
N ASN A 15 -24.22 -7.26 4.35
CA ASN A 15 -24.16 -8.72 4.26
C ASN A 15 -22.84 -9.34 4.79
N TYR A 16 -22.19 -8.66 5.72
CA TYR A 16 -21.02 -9.14 6.43
C TYR A 16 -21.30 -9.23 7.92
N GLU A 17 -20.76 -10.26 8.56
CA GLU A 17 -20.58 -10.33 10.00
C GLU A 17 -19.09 -10.43 10.36
N THR A 18 -18.75 -10.06 11.58
CA THR A 18 -17.38 -10.15 12.09
C THR A 18 -17.12 -11.50 12.73
N THR A 19 -15.96 -12.11 12.46
CA THR A 19 -15.58 -13.44 12.99
C THR A 19 -14.17 -13.43 13.56
N SER A 20 -13.92 -14.34 14.50
CA SER A 20 -12.59 -14.67 15.02
C SER A 20 -12.49 -16.18 15.27
N ALA A 21 -13.35 -16.96 14.61
CA ALA A 21 -13.39 -18.42 14.77
C ALA A 21 -12.14 -19.08 14.18
N ASN A 22 -11.95 -20.37 14.44
CA ASN A 22 -10.90 -21.19 13.80
C ASN A 22 -9.46 -20.65 13.93
N ASN A 23 -9.18 -19.90 14.98
CA ASN A 23 -7.89 -19.23 15.24
C ASN A 23 -7.53 -18.14 14.21
N ILE A 24 -8.50 -17.59 13.49
CA ILE A 24 -8.33 -16.44 12.58
C ILE A 24 -7.65 -15.27 13.31
N ASP A 25 -7.96 -15.08 14.59
CA ASP A 25 -7.37 -14.05 15.46
C ASP A 25 -5.85 -14.14 15.60
N THR A 26 -5.23 -15.26 15.23
CA THR A 26 -3.78 -15.45 15.27
C THR A 26 -3.04 -15.00 14.02
N VAL A 27 -3.77 -14.57 12.98
CA VAL A 27 -3.22 -14.09 11.71
C VAL A 27 -3.87 -12.80 11.22
N ALA A 28 -5.17 -12.63 11.49
CA ALA A 28 -5.92 -11.45 11.11
C ALA A 28 -5.37 -10.21 11.82
N SER A 29 -5.20 -9.14 11.06
CA SER A 29 -4.95 -7.82 11.62
C SER A 29 -6.14 -7.43 12.52
N GLY A 30 -5.88 -6.70 13.61
CA GLY A 30 -6.91 -6.45 14.64
C GLY A 30 -7.46 -7.70 15.38
N GLY A 31 -7.04 -8.91 15.00
CA GLY A 31 -7.50 -10.19 15.57
C GLY A 31 -8.89 -10.64 15.09
N ARG A 32 -9.45 -10.03 14.04
CA ARG A 32 -10.80 -10.33 13.54
C ARG A 32 -10.86 -10.14 12.03
N ALA A 33 -11.77 -10.86 11.39
CA ALA A 33 -12.06 -10.72 9.96
C ALA A 33 -13.57 -10.52 9.75
N VAL A 34 -13.99 -10.26 8.51
CA VAL A 34 -15.39 -10.25 8.09
C VAL A 34 -15.70 -11.44 7.20
N GLN A 35 -16.92 -11.99 7.30
CA GLN A 35 -17.40 -13.09 6.45
C GLN A 35 -18.84 -12.84 6.00
N ILE A 36 -19.20 -13.32 4.82
CA ILE A 36 -20.55 -13.17 4.29
C ILE A 36 -21.55 -13.88 5.24
N SER A 37 -22.58 -13.17 5.68
CA SER A 37 -23.53 -13.66 6.70
C SER A 37 -24.79 -14.30 6.12
N SER A 38 -25.13 -13.98 4.87
CA SER A 38 -26.25 -14.58 4.14
C SER A 38 -25.88 -14.80 2.67
N PHE A 39 -26.07 -16.03 2.20
CA PHE A 39 -25.89 -16.43 0.81
C PHE A 39 -27.08 -17.28 0.37
N ASN A 40 -27.56 -17.08 -0.87
CA ASN A 40 -28.64 -17.87 -1.45
C ASN A 40 -28.05 -18.90 -2.41
N ASP A 41 -28.37 -20.17 -2.17
CA ASP A 41 -28.12 -21.28 -3.08
C ASP A 41 -29.45 -21.73 -3.73
N PRO A 42 -29.61 -21.73 -5.07
CA PRO A 42 -28.66 -21.25 -6.08
C PRO A 42 -28.71 -19.72 -6.28
N VAL A 43 -27.58 -19.18 -6.76
CA VAL A 43 -27.17 -17.78 -6.88
C VAL A 43 -28.28 -16.79 -7.26
N GLU A 44 -28.83 -16.10 -6.26
CA GLU A 44 -29.11 -14.67 -6.43
C GLU A 44 -27.84 -13.91 -6.01
N GLU A 45 -27.45 -12.89 -6.77
CA GLU A 45 -26.31 -12.03 -6.45
C GLU A 45 -26.58 -11.27 -5.13
N ASN A 46 -26.26 -11.89 -4.00
CA ASN A 46 -26.28 -11.26 -2.68
C ASN A 46 -24.85 -11.09 -2.16
N PRO A 47 -24.09 -10.12 -2.70
CA PRO A 47 -22.70 -9.95 -2.31
C PRO A 47 -22.57 -9.47 -0.86
N GLY A 48 -21.46 -9.82 -0.24
CA GLY A 48 -20.91 -9.03 0.85
C GLY A 48 -20.32 -7.75 0.27
N VAL A 49 -20.62 -6.59 0.88
CA VAL A 49 -20.09 -5.31 0.42
C VAL A 49 -19.43 -4.53 1.56
N LEU A 50 -18.19 -4.11 1.34
CA LEU A 50 -17.48 -3.13 2.15
C LEU A 50 -17.47 -1.78 1.43
N ARG A 51 -17.80 -0.70 2.15
CA ARG A 51 -17.70 0.69 1.65
C ARG A 51 -16.98 1.58 2.63
N PHE A 52 -16.08 2.42 2.13
CA PHE A 52 -15.43 3.49 2.89
C PHE A 52 -14.98 4.61 1.95
N GLN A 53 -14.80 5.82 2.48
CA GLN A 53 -14.29 6.95 1.70
C GLN A 53 -12.78 7.08 1.84
N TRP A 54 -12.09 7.41 0.75
CA TRP A 54 -10.73 7.93 0.76
C TRP A 54 -10.74 9.39 1.21
N THR A 55 -9.99 9.72 2.26
CA THR A 55 -9.97 11.06 2.87
C THR A 55 -8.64 11.76 2.63
N ALA A 56 -8.60 13.06 2.88
CA ALA A 56 -7.36 13.83 2.78
C ALA A 56 -6.28 13.38 3.78
N ASP A 57 -6.68 12.74 4.89
CA ASP A 57 -5.75 12.19 5.89
C ASP A 57 -5.16 10.84 5.43
N ASP A 58 -5.82 10.14 4.51
CA ASP A 58 -5.29 8.89 3.93
C ASP A 58 -4.25 9.15 2.85
N GLY A 59 -4.51 10.17 2.02
CA GLY A 59 -3.54 10.65 1.06
C GLY A 59 -4.11 11.62 0.04
N PRO A 60 -3.24 12.31 -0.72
CA PRO A 60 -3.65 13.22 -1.78
C PRO A 60 -4.29 12.46 -2.96
N ALA A 61 -4.67 13.22 -3.99
CA ALA A 61 -5.01 12.59 -5.27
C ALA A 61 -3.76 11.97 -5.92
N GLY A 62 -3.86 10.74 -6.42
CA GLY A 62 -2.73 10.01 -6.98
C GLY A 62 -3.08 8.57 -7.38
N LYS A 63 -2.06 7.82 -7.80
CA LYS A 63 -2.17 6.39 -8.10
C LYS A 63 -1.79 5.54 -6.90
N TYR A 64 -2.57 4.49 -6.66
CA TYR A 64 -2.43 3.62 -5.50
C TYR A 64 -2.53 2.14 -5.88
N ASP A 65 -1.68 1.32 -5.27
CA ASP A 65 -1.78 -0.13 -5.26
C ASP A 65 -2.61 -0.57 -4.06
N ILE A 66 -3.48 -1.55 -4.29
CA ILE A 66 -4.45 -2.09 -3.34
C ILE A 66 -4.09 -3.53 -3.06
N SER A 67 -3.60 -3.78 -1.86
CA SER A 67 -3.39 -5.11 -1.29
C SER A 67 -4.56 -5.47 -0.39
N ILE A 68 -5.02 -6.72 -0.44
CA ILE A 68 -6.10 -7.22 0.40
C ILE A 68 -5.62 -8.50 1.07
N ALA A 69 -5.74 -8.55 2.40
CA ALA A 69 -5.58 -9.77 3.15
C ALA A 69 -6.92 -10.48 3.26
N TYR A 70 -6.92 -11.78 2.94
CA TYR A 70 -8.14 -12.57 2.84
C TYR A 70 -7.86 -14.04 3.17
N PHE A 71 -8.93 -14.84 3.22
CA PHE A 71 -8.83 -16.29 3.37
C PHE A 71 -9.33 -16.96 2.11
N ASP A 72 -8.52 -17.88 1.59
CA ASP A 72 -8.74 -18.60 0.34
C ASP A 72 -8.86 -20.09 0.66
N GLU A 73 -9.98 -20.72 0.34
CA GLU A 73 -10.22 -22.13 0.69
C GLU A 73 -10.07 -23.06 -0.51
N GLU A 74 -10.04 -24.37 -0.27
CA GLU A 74 -9.98 -25.38 -1.35
C GLU A 74 -11.33 -25.57 -2.06
N ASP A 75 -12.40 -24.99 -1.54
CA ASP A 75 -13.79 -25.22 -1.95
C ASP A 75 -14.56 -23.93 -2.27
N GLY A 76 -14.19 -23.31 -3.38
CA GLY A 76 -14.92 -22.19 -3.97
C GLY A 76 -14.04 -21.38 -4.90
N GLU A 77 -14.67 -20.57 -5.73
CA GLU A 77 -14.04 -19.53 -6.52
C GLU A 77 -14.71 -18.19 -6.22
N SER A 78 -14.55 -17.66 -5.01
CA SER A 78 -15.23 -16.44 -4.53
C SER A 78 -14.79 -15.20 -5.33
N PRO A 79 -15.63 -14.61 -6.21
CA PRO A 79 -15.26 -13.45 -7.01
C PRO A 79 -15.43 -12.15 -6.22
N LEU A 80 -14.42 -11.30 -6.32
CA LEU A 80 -14.34 -9.94 -5.81
C LEU A 80 -14.40 -8.93 -6.96
N THR A 81 -15.16 -7.86 -6.78
CA THR A 81 -15.19 -6.65 -7.62
C THR A 81 -14.76 -5.45 -6.79
N PHE A 82 -13.78 -4.69 -7.29
CA PHE A 82 -13.31 -3.45 -6.68
C PHE A 82 -13.77 -2.26 -7.52
N SER A 83 -14.38 -1.26 -6.88
CA SER A 83 -14.91 -0.07 -7.55
C SER A 83 -14.54 1.22 -6.82
N VAL A 84 -14.40 2.29 -7.60
CA VAL A 84 -14.21 3.67 -7.11
C VAL A 84 -15.30 4.55 -7.70
N ASN A 85 -16.10 5.19 -6.86
CA ASN A 85 -17.24 6.02 -7.25
C ASN A 85 -18.18 5.31 -8.25
N ASP A 86 -18.62 4.09 -7.91
CA ASP A 86 -19.44 3.19 -8.75
C ASP A 86 -18.79 2.73 -10.07
N ASN A 87 -17.55 3.11 -10.35
CA ASN A 87 -16.81 2.62 -11.53
C ASN A 87 -15.97 1.41 -11.16
N VAL A 88 -16.21 0.29 -11.83
CA VAL A 88 -15.41 -0.92 -11.66
C VAL A 88 -13.98 -0.68 -12.12
N VAL A 89 -13.04 -0.85 -11.20
CA VAL A 89 -11.59 -0.81 -11.45
C VAL A 89 -11.13 -2.17 -11.95
N GLY A 90 -11.60 -3.25 -11.32
CA GLY A 90 -11.21 -4.60 -11.68
C GLY A 90 -11.92 -5.67 -10.83
N THR A 91 -11.62 -6.91 -11.18
CA THR A 91 -12.12 -8.10 -10.48
C THR A 91 -10.97 -9.02 -10.13
N TYR A 92 -11.10 -9.75 -9.03
CA TYR A 92 -10.17 -10.79 -8.60
C TYR A 92 -10.96 -12.00 -8.09
N VAL A 93 -10.43 -13.21 -8.21
CA VAL A 93 -11.11 -14.42 -7.74
C VAL A 93 -10.20 -15.10 -6.73
N TYR A 94 -10.74 -15.39 -5.55
CA TYR A 94 -10.06 -16.21 -4.56
C TYR A 94 -10.05 -17.64 -5.10
N ASN A 95 -8.87 -18.09 -5.55
CA ASN A 95 -8.68 -19.39 -6.21
C ASN A 95 -7.23 -19.89 -6.09
N LEU A 96 -6.51 -19.51 -5.03
CA LEU A 96 -5.19 -20.12 -4.74
C LEU A 96 -5.37 -21.59 -4.28
N ASN A 97 -6.59 -21.95 -3.90
CA ASN A 97 -7.02 -23.23 -3.35
C ASN A 97 -6.23 -23.61 -2.09
N LEU A 98 -5.88 -22.68 -1.20
CA LEU A 98 -5.02 -23.01 -0.06
C LEU A 98 -5.64 -24.11 0.84
N PRO A 99 -4.83 -25.00 1.47
CA PRO A 99 -5.38 -26.18 2.13
C PRO A 99 -6.38 -25.87 3.23
N GLY A 100 -7.56 -26.47 3.15
CA GLY A 100 -8.62 -26.33 4.15
C GLY A 100 -9.94 -25.88 3.52
N ILE A 101 -11.05 -26.46 4.01
CA ILE A 101 -12.43 -26.18 3.57
C ILE A 101 -13.16 -25.20 4.51
N THR A 102 -12.40 -24.58 5.41
CA THR A 102 -12.85 -23.53 6.33
C THR A 102 -11.72 -22.52 6.50
N ALA A 103 -11.98 -21.24 6.74
CA ALA A 103 -10.94 -20.27 7.04
C ALA A 103 -10.23 -20.64 8.34
N GLU A 104 -8.92 -20.69 8.26
CA GLU A 104 -8.01 -20.95 9.36
C GLU A 104 -6.62 -20.34 9.01
N PRO A 105 -5.69 -20.23 9.96
CA PRO A 105 -4.41 -19.58 9.70
C PRO A 105 -3.57 -20.09 8.54
N ARG A 106 -3.76 -21.33 8.08
CA ARG A 106 -2.95 -21.91 6.99
C ARG A 106 -3.41 -21.50 5.60
N ASN A 107 -4.64 -20.99 5.49
CA ASN A 107 -5.25 -20.60 4.22
C ASN A 107 -5.52 -19.08 4.18
N TYR A 108 -4.80 -18.35 5.04
CA TYR A 108 -4.71 -16.90 5.05
C TYR A 108 -3.70 -16.41 4.00
N VAL A 109 -4.11 -15.43 3.21
CA VAL A 109 -3.27 -14.70 2.25
C VAL A 109 -2.95 -13.34 2.88
N PRO A 110 -1.69 -13.10 3.32
CA PRO A 110 -1.31 -11.84 3.96
C PRO A 110 -1.16 -10.72 2.93
N LEU A 111 -1.14 -9.47 3.42
CA LEU A 111 -0.91 -8.26 2.61
C LEU A 111 0.42 -8.29 1.85
N SER A 112 1.44 -8.95 2.39
CA SER A 112 2.75 -9.12 1.76
C SER A 112 3.47 -10.38 2.25
N GLY A 113 4.46 -10.84 1.47
CA GLY A 113 5.24 -12.04 1.80
C GLY A 113 4.44 -13.34 1.65
N GLY A 114 4.95 -14.44 2.20
CA GLY A 114 4.29 -15.75 2.16
C GLY A 114 3.61 -16.13 3.48
N ASN A 115 2.82 -17.20 3.45
CA ASN A 115 2.27 -17.84 4.64
C ASN A 115 2.86 -19.26 4.80
N PRO A 116 3.82 -19.48 5.72
CA PRO A 116 4.52 -20.75 5.87
C PRO A 116 3.71 -21.83 6.62
N ARG A 117 2.45 -21.56 6.99
CA ARG A 117 1.63 -22.50 7.77
C ARG A 117 1.03 -23.60 6.88
N GLY A 118 0.94 -24.82 7.42
CA GLY A 118 0.25 -25.94 6.76
C GLY A 118 1.13 -26.80 5.82
N PRO A 119 0.53 -27.84 5.20
CA PRO A 119 1.26 -28.82 4.37
C PRO A 119 1.62 -28.31 2.97
N ARG A 120 0.91 -27.29 2.47
CA ARG A 120 1.20 -26.55 1.24
C ARG A 120 1.16 -25.05 1.55
N PRO A 121 2.27 -24.47 2.01
CA PRO A 121 2.35 -23.06 2.36
C PRO A 121 2.28 -22.17 1.12
N LEU A 122 1.79 -20.94 1.30
CA LEU A 122 1.86 -19.88 0.31
C LEU A 122 3.28 -19.30 0.30
N SER A 123 3.98 -19.34 -0.84
CA SER A 123 5.27 -18.66 -0.96
C SER A 123 5.09 -17.15 -1.11
N ALA A 124 6.16 -16.37 -0.91
CA ALA A 124 6.09 -14.93 -1.15
C ALA A 124 5.91 -14.57 -2.64
N GLU A 125 6.40 -15.42 -3.54
CA GLU A 125 6.28 -15.24 -5.00
C GLU A 125 4.86 -15.59 -5.50
N ASP A 126 4.17 -16.48 -4.78
CA ASP A 126 2.80 -16.90 -5.10
C ASP A 126 1.74 -15.99 -4.44
N ASN A 127 2.14 -15.04 -3.60
CA ASN A 127 1.20 -14.08 -3.03
C ASN A 127 0.76 -13.08 -4.12
N PRO A 128 -0.55 -12.97 -4.42
CA PRO A 128 -1.08 -12.12 -5.49
C PRO A 128 -1.04 -10.62 -5.18
N ASN A 129 -0.76 -10.22 -3.93
CA ASN A 129 -0.74 -8.81 -3.56
C ASN A 129 0.47 -8.06 -4.14
N ALA A 130 0.32 -6.81 -4.60
CA ALA A 130 -0.92 -6.04 -4.65
C ALA A 130 -1.88 -6.50 -5.77
N ILE A 131 -3.16 -6.69 -5.43
CA ILE A 131 -4.20 -7.25 -6.32
C ILE A 131 -4.62 -6.25 -7.40
N PHE A 132 -4.81 -4.99 -7.03
CA PHE A 132 -5.12 -3.92 -7.99
C PHE A 132 -4.00 -2.89 -7.98
N GLN A 133 -3.47 -2.55 -9.14
CA GLN A 133 -2.31 -1.67 -9.26
C GLN A 133 -2.67 -0.37 -10.00
N GLY A 134 -2.05 0.74 -9.61
CA GLY A 134 -2.19 2.02 -10.32
C GLY A 134 -3.59 2.65 -10.28
N VAL A 135 -4.37 2.36 -9.24
CA VAL A 135 -5.75 2.84 -9.05
C VAL A 135 -5.75 4.34 -8.75
N ASP A 136 -6.48 5.12 -9.55
CA ASP A 136 -6.64 6.55 -9.31
C ASP A 136 -7.57 6.77 -8.10
N LEU A 137 -7.06 7.42 -7.06
CA LEU A 137 -7.81 7.84 -5.87
C LEU A 137 -7.62 9.33 -5.62
N ALA A 138 -8.65 10.00 -5.09
CA ALA A 138 -8.63 11.37 -4.63
C ALA A 138 -9.50 11.54 -3.37
N PRO A 139 -9.17 12.50 -2.47
CA PRO A 139 -10.00 12.77 -1.31
C PRO A 139 -11.46 13.02 -1.68
N GLY A 140 -12.35 12.23 -1.08
CA GLY A 140 -13.79 12.23 -1.36
C GLY A 140 -14.27 11.02 -2.17
N ASP A 141 -13.36 10.23 -2.75
CA ASP A 141 -13.74 9.02 -3.49
C ASP A 141 -14.33 7.96 -2.56
N GLU A 142 -15.41 7.32 -3.01
CA GLU A 142 -15.99 6.15 -2.36
C GLU A 142 -15.38 4.87 -2.94
N ILE A 143 -14.78 4.06 -2.08
CA ILE A 143 -14.22 2.75 -2.42
C ILE A 143 -15.25 1.69 -2.01
N GLU A 144 -15.54 0.77 -2.94
CA GLU A 144 -16.41 -0.37 -2.73
C GLU A 144 -15.69 -1.68 -3.07
N ILE A 145 -15.79 -2.66 -2.17
CA ILE A 145 -15.34 -4.04 -2.38
C ILE A 145 -16.55 -4.94 -2.24
N SER A 146 -16.96 -5.57 -3.34
CA SER A 146 -18.10 -6.48 -3.42
C SER A 146 -17.62 -7.90 -3.67
N VAL A 147 -18.00 -8.85 -2.82
CA VAL A 147 -17.56 -10.25 -2.92
C VAL A 147 -18.77 -11.18 -2.91
N LEU A 148 -18.78 -12.20 -3.76
CA LEU A 148 -19.80 -13.25 -3.75
C LEU A 148 -19.24 -14.50 -3.08
N ALA A 149 -20.06 -15.17 -2.26
CA ALA A 149 -19.73 -16.51 -1.79
C ALA A 149 -19.88 -17.52 -2.92
N ASP A 150 -19.02 -18.54 -2.94
CA ASP A 150 -19.06 -19.61 -3.95
C ASP A 150 -18.80 -21.00 -3.35
N SER A 151 -19.22 -22.06 -4.04
CA SER A 151 -18.94 -23.47 -3.68
C SER A 151 -18.82 -24.32 -4.93
N ILE A 152 -17.73 -25.10 -5.04
CA ILE A 152 -17.42 -25.91 -6.23
C ILE A 152 -18.36 -27.11 -6.45
N ASN A 153 -19.16 -27.50 -5.45
CA ASN A 153 -20.05 -28.67 -5.51
C ASN A 153 -21.50 -28.40 -5.09
N ASN A 154 -21.88 -27.13 -4.90
CA ASN A 154 -23.20 -26.78 -4.37
C ASN A 154 -23.51 -27.52 -3.05
N ASP A 155 -22.46 -27.79 -2.27
CA ASP A 155 -22.56 -28.39 -0.94
C ASP A 155 -22.64 -27.26 0.11
N ALA A 156 -22.71 -27.63 1.39
CA ALA A 156 -22.84 -26.63 2.47
C ALA A 156 -21.51 -25.95 2.83
N ASN A 157 -20.41 -26.25 2.14
CA ASN A 157 -19.10 -25.66 2.39
C ASN A 157 -18.86 -24.59 1.32
N PHE A 158 -18.97 -23.34 1.74
CA PHE A 158 -18.85 -22.17 0.88
C PHE A 158 -17.59 -21.40 1.23
N GLU A 159 -16.94 -20.89 0.19
CA GLU A 159 -15.97 -19.82 0.33
C GLU A 159 -16.72 -18.50 0.60
N LEU A 160 -16.80 -18.12 1.88
CA LEU A 160 -17.61 -16.97 2.34
C LEU A 160 -16.95 -15.60 2.13
N GLY A 161 -16.08 -15.47 1.13
CA GLY A 161 -15.44 -14.21 0.74
C GLY A 161 -14.86 -13.45 1.93
N ARG A 162 -14.04 -14.12 2.75
CA ARG A 162 -13.55 -13.61 4.03
C ARG A 162 -12.41 -12.61 3.84
N LEU A 163 -12.59 -11.37 4.32
CA LEU A 163 -11.57 -10.32 4.27
C LEU A 163 -11.10 -9.95 5.68
N ASP A 164 -9.81 -9.63 5.78
CA ASP A 164 -9.15 -9.17 6.99
C ASP A 164 -8.89 -7.66 6.91
N ALA A 165 -7.92 -7.27 6.09
CA ALA A 165 -7.49 -5.90 5.98
C ALA A 165 -7.24 -5.50 4.53
N ILE A 166 -7.32 -4.20 4.27
CA ILE A 166 -6.97 -3.58 2.99
C ILE A 166 -5.80 -2.64 3.24
N GLU A 167 -4.70 -2.84 2.53
CA GLU A 167 -3.57 -1.94 2.52
C GLU A 167 -3.56 -1.17 1.20
N ILE A 168 -3.54 0.15 1.30
CA ILE A 168 -3.49 1.07 0.18
C ILE A 168 -2.13 1.78 0.24
N THR A 169 -1.27 1.45 -0.70
CA THR A 169 0.03 2.11 -0.89
C THR A 169 -0.05 2.96 -2.15
N PRO A 170 0.69 4.07 -2.24
CA PRO A 170 0.96 4.65 -3.56
C PRO A 170 1.41 3.54 -4.51
N ALA A 171 0.88 3.52 -5.73
CA ALA A 171 1.28 2.54 -6.73
C ALA A 171 2.78 2.67 -7.00
N GLU A 172 3.46 1.68 -7.56
CA GLU A 172 4.86 1.81 -8.01
C GLU A 172 5.05 2.90 -9.10
N ASP A 173 4.74 4.15 -8.79
CA ASP A 173 5.74 5.19 -8.73
C ASP A 173 6.29 5.18 -7.30
N ILE A 174 7.56 4.79 -7.19
CA ILE A 174 8.50 5.32 -6.21
C ILE A 174 7.92 6.59 -5.56
N ILE A 175 7.72 6.64 -4.21
CA ILE A 175 7.37 7.91 -3.52
C ILE A 175 8.25 8.96 -4.16
N PRO A 176 7.67 9.93 -4.90
CA PRO A 176 8.27 10.50 -6.10
C PRO A 176 9.77 10.50 -5.94
N SER A 177 10.46 9.48 -6.50
CA SER A 177 11.89 9.40 -6.25
C SER A 177 12.40 10.73 -6.69
N LEU A 178 13.08 11.41 -5.79
CA LEU A 178 13.79 12.56 -6.22
C LEU A 178 14.72 12.12 -7.36
N ASP A 179 14.39 12.49 -8.59
CA ASP A 179 15.18 12.11 -9.75
C ASP A 179 16.29 13.12 -9.93
N LEU A 180 15.94 14.39 -9.75
CA LEU A 180 16.86 15.51 -9.83
C LEU A 180 16.77 16.35 -8.58
N PHE A 181 17.95 16.68 -8.06
CA PHE A 181 18.12 17.58 -6.94
C PHE A 181 19.06 18.71 -7.33
N TRP A 182 18.69 19.94 -7.01
CA TRP A 182 19.53 21.10 -7.28
C TRP A 182 19.47 22.14 -6.17
N ARG A 183 20.62 22.75 -5.91
CA ARG A 183 20.76 23.88 -5.00
C ARG A 183 21.02 25.15 -5.81
N ASN A 184 20.22 26.19 -5.57
CA ASN A 184 20.49 27.52 -6.10
C ASN A 184 21.68 28.16 -5.38
N PRO A 185 22.81 28.42 -6.05
CA PRO A 185 23.98 28.98 -5.38
C PRO A 185 23.76 30.46 -4.96
N VAL A 186 22.81 31.16 -5.56
CA VAL A 186 22.54 32.58 -5.25
C VAL A 186 21.55 32.72 -4.10
N THR A 187 20.43 31.99 -4.14
CA THR A 187 19.36 32.12 -3.15
C THR A 187 19.44 31.09 -2.02
N GLY A 188 20.19 30.00 -2.23
CA GLY A 188 20.23 28.85 -1.34
C GLY A 188 18.99 27.95 -1.41
N GLN A 189 18.01 28.27 -2.26
CA GLN A 189 16.81 27.44 -2.43
C GLN A 189 17.13 26.08 -3.02
N LEU A 190 16.34 25.09 -2.63
CA LEU A 190 16.56 23.68 -2.97
C LEU A 190 15.41 23.18 -3.84
N GLY A 191 15.70 22.99 -5.12
CA GLY A 191 14.75 22.46 -6.09
C GLY A 191 14.83 20.94 -6.17
N VAL A 192 13.66 20.33 -6.28
CA VAL A 192 13.47 18.89 -6.45
C VAL A 192 12.55 18.64 -7.65
N TRP A 193 12.86 17.63 -8.46
CA TRP A 193 12.03 17.23 -9.59
C TRP A 193 11.84 15.72 -9.64
N THR A 194 10.67 15.34 -10.16
CA THR A 194 10.38 13.99 -10.63
C THR A 194 10.31 14.03 -12.15
N LEU A 195 10.77 12.96 -12.76
CA LEU A 195 10.65 12.71 -14.18
C LEU A 195 9.63 11.60 -14.40
N ASN A 196 9.10 11.50 -15.62
CA ASN A 196 8.32 10.34 -16.02
C ASN A 196 9.18 9.07 -16.03
N ASP A 197 8.56 7.90 -16.10
CA ASP A 197 9.23 6.58 -16.08
C ASP A 197 10.36 6.43 -17.10
N GLU A 198 10.21 7.07 -18.26
CA GLU A 198 11.21 7.05 -19.33
C GLU A 198 12.38 8.03 -19.09
N GLY A 199 12.29 8.92 -18.09
CA GLY A 199 13.26 9.96 -17.79
C GLY A 199 13.34 11.07 -18.85
N THR A 200 12.29 11.23 -19.66
CA THR A 200 12.25 12.12 -20.84
C THR A 200 11.59 13.46 -20.58
N SER A 201 10.77 13.59 -19.54
CA SER A 201 10.09 14.84 -19.17
C SER A 201 9.94 15.00 -17.67
N VAL A 202 9.93 16.25 -17.19
CA VAL A 202 9.58 16.60 -15.81
C VAL A 202 8.09 16.39 -15.58
N GLU A 203 7.73 15.64 -14.55
CA GLU A 203 6.35 15.48 -14.11
C GLU A 203 6.01 16.47 -12.99
N THR A 204 6.85 16.54 -11.97
CA THR A 204 6.64 17.46 -10.85
C THR A 204 7.91 18.22 -10.49
N ALA A 205 7.73 19.41 -9.90
CA ALA A 205 8.80 20.24 -9.39
C ALA A 205 8.34 20.90 -8.08
N ALA A 206 9.20 20.89 -7.07
CA ALA A 206 8.92 21.55 -5.79
C ALA A 206 10.19 22.17 -5.18
N PHE A 207 10.00 23.02 -4.18
CA PHE A 207 11.06 23.42 -3.28
C PHE A 207 11.02 22.58 -2.00
N ILE A 208 12.19 22.23 -1.46
CA ILE A 208 12.26 21.52 -0.19
C ILE A 208 11.74 22.43 0.94
N LYS A 209 10.83 21.89 1.74
CA LYS A 209 10.28 22.53 2.94
C LYS A 209 10.57 21.71 4.18
N ASP A 210 10.63 22.34 5.34
CA ASP A 210 10.62 21.64 6.63
C ASP A 210 9.19 21.23 7.01
N GLN A 211 9.06 20.46 8.09
CA GLN A 211 7.79 20.01 8.67
C GLN A 211 6.83 21.14 9.09
N SER A 212 7.28 22.40 9.09
CA SER A 212 6.42 23.58 9.32
C SER A 212 5.90 24.20 8.03
N GLY A 213 6.26 23.65 6.88
CA GLY A 213 5.93 24.15 5.54
C GLY A 213 6.81 25.30 5.07
N LYS A 214 7.91 25.60 5.77
CA LYS A 214 8.84 26.68 5.39
C LYS A 214 9.94 26.14 4.49
N GLU A 215 10.30 26.88 3.44
CA GLU A 215 11.41 26.50 2.56
C GLU A 215 12.73 26.36 3.33
N VAL A 216 13.42 25.24 3.09
CA VAL A 216 14.78 24.99 3.58
C VAL A 216 15.76 25.65 2.63
N LEU A 217 16.70 26.42 3.19
CA LEU A 217 17.75 27.09 2.45
C LEU A 217 19.12 26.56 2.86
N VAL A 218 19.99 26.34 1.88
CA VAL A 218 21.43 26.10 2.10
C VAL A 218 22.19 27.29 1.51
N PRO A 219 22.65 28.24 2.33
CA PRO A 219 23.40 29.41 1.87
C PRO A 219 24.72 29.07 1.17
N ASP A 220 25.27 30.04 0.42
CA ASP A 220 26.48 29.84 -0.40
C ASP A 220 27.77 29.63 0.42
N ASP A 221 27.79 30.11 1.66
CA ASP A 221 28.87 29.88 2.63
C ASP A 221 28.75 28.54 3.36
N SER A 222 27.75 27.71 3.03
CA SER A 222 27.64 26.34 3.56
C SER A 222 28.74 25.44 2.99
N PRO A 223 29.39 24.59 3.81
CA PRO A 223 30.40 23.64 3.33
C PRO A 223 29.80 22.47 2.53
N PHE A 224 28.47 22.39 2.41
CA PHE A 224 27.76 21.28 1.78
C PHE A 224 27.47 21.53 0.28
N ASP A 225 28.07 20.69 -0.56
CA ASP A 225 27.77 20.59 -1.98
C ASP A 225 26.65 19.58 -2.24
N ALA A 226 25.68 19.95 -3.06
CA ALA A 226 24.73 19.01 -3.63
C ALA A 226 25.46 18.02 -4.55
N ARG A 227 25.24 16.71 -4.36
CA ARG A 227 25.90 15.65 -5.13
C ARG A 227 24.95 14.79 -5.95
N GLY A 228 23.67 14.76 -5.60
CA GLY A 228 22.66 14.02 -6.34
C GLY A 228 21.61 13.44 -5.41
N VAL A 229 21.13 12.27 -5.78
CA VAL A 229 20.05 11.55 -5.11
C VAL A 229 20.51 10.12 -4.84
N VAL A 230 20.09 9.53 -3.72
CA VAL A 230 20.45 8.17 -3.33
C VAL A 230 19.27 7.47 -2.69
N ASP A 231 19.02 6.22 -3.08
CA ASP A 231 18.09 5.31 -2.40
C ASP A 231 18.85 4.56 -1.30
N LEU A 232 18.32 4.56 -0.08
CA LEU A 232 18.93 3.87 1.07
C LEU A 232 18.41 2.43 1.26
N GLY A 233 17.66 1.91 0.30
CA GLY A 233 17.00 0.61 0.34
C GLY A 233 15.61 0.65 0.97
N ASP A 234 15.06 1.85 1.19
CA ASP A 234 13.71 2.09 1.66
C ASP A 234 12.75 2.46 0.52
N GLY A 235 13.24 2.47 -0.72
CA GLY A 235 12.47 2.84 -1.91
C GLY A 235 12.31 4.34 -2.08
N ASN A 236 12.95 5.18 -1.24
CA ASN A 236 12.86 6.63 -1.30
C ASN A 236 14.20 7.25 -1.67
N ARG A 237 14.25 8.00 -2.78
CA ARG A 237 15.48 8.72 -3.15
C ARG A 237 15.62 10.01 -2.36
N SER A 238 16.76 10.15 -1.70
CA SER A 238 17.09 11.21 -0.76
C SER A 238 18.21 12.13 -1.30
N PRO A 239 18.17 13.46 -1.08
CA PRO A 239 19.28 14.35 -1.40
C PRO A 239 20.59 13.91 -0.75
N LEU A 240 21.62 13.76 -1.58
CA LEU A 240 22.99 13.45 -1.17
C LEU A 240 23.83 14.72 -1.19
N TRP A 241 24.51 14.98 -0.08
CA TRP A 241 25.38 16.13 0.13
C TRP A 241 26.79 15.70 0.51
N ARG A 242 27.79 16.47 0.09
CA ARG A 242 29.17 16.28 0.54
C ARG A 242 29.66 17.52 1.25
N ASN A 243 30.15 17.34 2.47
CA ASN A 243 30.88 18.39 3.18
C ASN A 243 32.28 18.50 2.59
N THR A 244 32.59 19.65 1.99
CA THR A 244 33.85 19.90 1.29
C THR A 244 35.03 20.17 2.23
N GLU A 245 34.76 20.54 3.49
CA GLU A 245 35.78 20.82 4.51
C GLU A 245 36.21 19.55 5.24
N THR A 246 35.25 18.71 5.64
CA THR A 246 35.51 17.49 6.43
C THR A 246 35.63 16.23 5.57
N GLY A 247 35.17 16.28 4.32
CA GLY A 247 35.03 15.12 3.44
C GLY A 247 33.88 14.19 3.81
N GLY A 248 33.11 14.50 4.86
CA GLY A 248 31.93 13.76 5.27
C GLY A 248 30.77 13.89 4.28
N VAL A 249 29.74 13.08 4.50
CA VAL A 249 28.54 13.01 3.66
C VAL A 249 27.31 13.29 4.53
N ALA A 250 26.32 13.98 3.98
CA ALA A 250 24.99 14.07 4.58
C ALA A 250 23.94 13.53 3.61
N ILE A 251 22.99 12.75 4.13
CA ILE A 251 21.83 12.28 3.39
C ILE A 251 20.60 12.85 4.06
N TRP A 252 19.74 13.52 3.31
CA TRP A 252 18.52 14.10 3.85
C TRP A 252 17.37 13.15 3.61
N LYS A 253 16.79 12.61 4.68
CA LYS A 253 15.55 11.84 4.55
C LYS A 253 14.41 12.78 4.23
N MET A 254 13.59 12.35 3.29
CA MET A 254 12.48 13.12 2.74
C MET A 254 11.18 12.34 2.85
N GLU A 255 10.08 13.07 2.99
CA GLU A 255 8.73 12.58 2.70
C GLU A 255 8.19 13.44 1.54
N GLY A 256 8.28 12.91 0.32
CA GLY A 256 8.11 13.71 -0.90
C GLY A 256 9.14 14.86 -0.96
N SER A 257 8.66 16.12 -0.98
CA SER A 257 9.51 17.32 -0.92
C SER A 257 9.71 17.88 0.50
N GLU A 258 9.21 17.21 1.53
CA GLU A 258 9.35 17.64 2.93
C GLU A 258 10.58 17.01 3.58
N PHE A 259 11.46 17.85 4.12
CA PHE A 259 12.65 17.44 4.86
C PHE A 259 12.26 16.92 6.24
N GLN A 260 12.73 15.70 6.56
CA GLN A 260 12.48 15.05 7.84
C GLN A 260 13.70 15.14 8.76
N GLU A 261 14.82 14.56 8.34
CA GLU A 261 16.06 14.53 9.12
C GLU A 261 17.30 14.42 8.23
N ALA A 262 18.48 14.74 8.78
CA ALA A 262 19.77 14.58 8.11
C ALA A 262 20.60 13.50 8.80
N ILE A 263 21.02 12.49 8.04
CA ILE A 263 22.03 11.51 8.45
C ILE A 263 23.39 12.03 8.02
N THR A 264 24.28 12.34 8.96
CA THR A 264 25.64 12.81 8.67
C THR A 264 26.69 11.78 9.04
N THR A 265 27.66 11.57 8.16
CA THR A 265 28.82 10.70 8.39
C THR A 265 30.13 11.50 8.33
N GLN A 266 31.16 10.96 8.96
CA GLN A 266 32.53 11.48 8.83
C GLN A 266 33.24 10.76 7.68
N ALA A 267 34.25 11.41 7.10
CA ALA A 267 35.15 10.72 6.17
C ALA A 267 35.82 9.53 6.88
N PRO A 268 36.06 8.40 6.19
CA PRO A 268 36.85 7.30 6.75
C PRO A 268 38.22 7.80 7.21
N ALA A 269 38.70 7.30 8.35
CA ALA A 269 40.09 7.50 8.74
C ALA A 269 41.00 6.79 7.71
N GLY A 270 41.93 7.54 7.13
CA GLY A 270 42.96 7.01 6.23
C GLY A 270 44.08 6.30 6.96
#